data_AF-A0A9P9KIT0-F1
#
_entry.id   AF-A0A9P9KIT0-F1
#
_cell.length_a   1.000
_cell.length_b   1.000
_cell.length_c   1.000
_cell.angle_alpha   90.00
_cell.angle_beta   90.00
_cell.angle_gamma   90.00
#
_symmetry.space_group_name_H-M   'P 1'
#
loop_
_entity.id
_entity.type
_entity.pdbx_description
1 polymer ?
#
loop_
_entity_poly.entity_id
_entity_poly.type
_entity_poly.pdbx_seq_one_letter_code
_entity_poly.pdbx_strand_id
1 'polypeptide(L)'
;DIRAHYRVDEDIEFVGQILVTRPPRCPRTGLNPGLDCLIVVLRRIYAHIMLGRYNLAGSDWVKKAEEENPILRHAWHMFGTSVEELQRASQARHDVLKALREIDGLDITSFNEMHTCDLMCRTFWSQHDFSLYDPRHSLDPFELDEWKENEIAHVSLLRLNRQENPGQTLQALVDKSYGIFDIDGRSFLYGPHMPLIVRLEYTPDASTRLSFDDLRVLGLP
;
A
#
# COMPACT_ATOMS: atom_id res chain seq x y z
N ASP A 1 17.95 10.80 -0.14
CA ASP A 1 17.23 9.91 -1.07
C ASP A 1 18.24 8.92 -1.62
N ILE A 2 17.96 7.62 -1.61
CA ILE A 2 18.89 6.59 -2.11
C ILE A 2 19.25 6.80 -3.59
N ARG A 3 18.33 7.36 -4.37
CA ARG A 3 18.49 7.62 -5.81
C ARG A 3 19.51 8.72 -6.12
N ALA A 4 19.86 9.54 -5.12
CA ALA A 4 20.93 10.53 -5.25
C ALA A 4 22.33 9.92 -5.05
N HIS A 5 22.42 8.69 -4.55
CA HIS A 5 23.68 8.01 -4.24
C HIS A 5 23.96 6.81 -5.15
N TYR A 6 22.94 6.24 -5.78
CA TYR A 6 23.03 5.03 -6.59
C TYR A 6 22.23 5.19 -7.88
N ARG A 7 22.68 4.53 -8.93
CA ARG A 7 21.94 4.48 -10.20
C ARG A 7 20.99 3.30 -10.11
N VAL A 8 19.72 3.58 -9.78
CA VAL A 8 18.74 2.53 -9.47
C VAL A 8 18.55 1.48 -10.58
N ASP A 9 18.80 1.84 -11.84
CA ASP A 9 18.71 0.91 -12.98
C ASP A 9 19.93 -0.03 -13.09
N GLU A 10 21.06 0.34 -12.50
CA GLU A 10 22.31 -0.43 -12.55
C GLU A 10 22.58 -1.16 -11.22
N ASP A 11 22.19 -0.56 -10.11
CA ASP A 11 22.47 -1.03 -8.74
C ASP A 11 21.26 -1.72 -8.09
N ILE A 12 20.34 -2.29 -8.89
CA ILE A 12 19.01 -2.81 -8.46
C ILE A 12 19.11 -3.69 -7.21
N GLU A 13 19.95 -4.73 -7.25
CA GLU A 13 20.07 -5.70 -6.14
C GLU A 13 20.59 -5.04 -4.87
N PHE A 14 21.57 -4.15 -5.00
CA PHE A 14 22.20 -3.47 -3.87
C PHE A 14 21.25 -2.45 -3.24
N VAL A 15 20.58 -1.64 -4.06
CA VAL A 15 19.56 -0.68 -3.62
C VAL A 15 18.40 -1.41 -2.96
N GLY A 16 17.90 -2.50 -3.56
CA GLY A 16 16.86 -3.35 -3.00
C GLY A 16 17.26 -3.92 -1.64
N GLN A 17 18.49 -4.39 -1.48
CA GLN A 17 19.00 -4.87 -0.20
C GLN A 17 19.04 -3.76 0.85
N ILE A 18 19.46 -2.53 0.49
CA ILE A 18 19.42 -1.39 1.41
C ILE A 18 17.98 -1.08 1.86
N LEU A 19 17.02 -1.10 0.92
CA LEU A 19 15.61 -0.84 1.23
C LEU A 19 15.07 -1.82 2.28
N VAL A 20 15.38 -3.11 2.13
CA VAL A 20 14.89 -4.16 3.04
C VAL A 20 15.65 -4.20 4.38
N THR A 21 16.97 -4.03 4.36
CA THR A 21 17.81 -4.30 5.56
C THR A 21 18.05 -3.09 6.45
N ARG A 22 17.74 -1.88 5.96
CA ARG A 22 17.92 -0.64 6.71
C ARG A 22 16.58 0.05 6.98
N PRO A 23 15.82 -0.40 8.00
CA PRO A 23 14.56 0.23 8.35
C PRO A 23 14.77 1.60 9.00
N PRO A 24 13.72 2.44 9.08
CA PRO A 24 13.75 3.68 9.85
C PRO A 24 14.25 3.43 11.27
N ARG A 25 15.26 4.19 11.69
CA ARG A 25 15.76 4.21 13.07
C ARG A 25 15.49 5.58 13.64
N CYS A 26 14.68 5.66 14.68
CA CYS A 26 14.34 6.94 15.30
C CYS A 26 14.87 7.02 16.73
N PRO A 27 15.54 8.12 17.11
CA PRO A 27 15.68 8.51 18.50
C PRO A 27 14.28 8.71 19.12
N ARG A 28 14.13 8.47 20.44
CA ARG A 28 12.84 8.40 21.16
C ARG A 28 11.91 9.62 21.06
N THR A 29 12.33 10.74 20.51
CA THR A 29 11.53 11.96 20.35
C THR A 29 10.79 11.97 19.01
N GLY A 30 9.47 12.23 19.00
CA GLY A 30 8.68 12.31 17.76
C GLY A 30 8.24 10.96 17.19
N LEU A 31 8.04 9.96 18.06
CA LEU A 31 7.58 8.63 17.66
C LEU A 31 6.20 8.68 17.01
N ASN A 32 6.13 8.19 15.79
CA ASN A 32 4.92 7.87 15.05
C ASN A 32 5.09 6.44 14.49
N PRO A 33 4.79 5.41 15.31
CA PRO A 33 5.04 4.03 14.95
C PRO A 33 4.24 3.60 13.71
N GLY A 34 3.08 4.22 13.45
CA GLY A 34 2.32 4.00 12.22
C GLY A 34 3.11 4.32 10.96
N LEU A 35 3.78 5.48 10.94
CA LEU A 35 4.62 5.89 9.80
C LEU A 35 5.80 4.95 9.63
N ASP A 36 6.49 4.63 10.73
CA ASP A 36 7.67 3.76 10.65
C ASP A 36 7.30 2.38 10.09
N CYS A 37 6.19 1.80 10.55
CA CYS A 37 5.65 0.55 10.01
C CYS A 37 5.31 0.67 8.53
N LEU A 38 4.62 1.74 8.12
CA LEU A 38 4.25 1.96 6.72
C LEU A 38 5.50 2.10 5.82
N ILE A 39 6.52 2.83 6.27
CA ILE A 39 7.76 2.98 5.53
C ILE A 39 8.48 1.63 5.37
N VAL A 40 8.48 0.76 6.38
CA VAL A 40 9.05 -0.59 6.24
C VAL A 40 8.28 -1.40 5.19
N VAL A 41 6.95 -1.33 5.18
CA VAL A 41 6.12 -2.01 4.16
C VAL A 41 6.45 -1.46 2.77
N LEU A 42 6.38 -0.13 2.58
CA LEU A 42 6.65 0.52 1.29
C LEU A 42 8.05 0.20 0.77
N ARG A 43 9.08 0.19 1.62
CA ARG A 43 10.44 -0.17 1.21
C ARG A 43 10.53 -1.60 0.71
N ARG A 44 9.79 -2.53 1.31
CA ARG A 44 9.72 -3.91 0.82
C ARG A 44 9.01 -4.00 -0.53
N ILE A 45 7.92 -3.25 -0.71
CA ILE A 45 7.24 -3.10 -2.00
C ILE A 45 8.22 -2.55 -3.04
N TYR A 46 8.98 -1.50 -2.70
CA TYR A 46 9.90 -0.87 -3.62
C TYR A 46 11.04 -1.80 -4.05
N ALA A 47 11.60 -2.55 -3.10
CA ALA A 47 12.66 -3.52 -3.39
C ALA A 47 12.21 -4.63 -4.35
N HIS A 48 10.96 -5.10 -4.24
CA HIS A 48 10.47 -6.27 -5.01
C HIS A 48 9.68 -5.90 -6.27
N ILE A 49 9.02 -4.74 -6.28
CA ILE A 49 8.08 -4.35 -7.35
C ILE A 49 8.60 -3.13 -8.11
N MET A 50 9.01 -2.07 -7.40
CA MET A 50 9.45 -0.83 -8.06
C MET A 50 10.80 -1.00 -8.76
N LEU A 51 11.75 -1.67 -8.10
CA LEU A 51 13.07 -1.97 -8.66
C LEU A 51 13.15 -3.37 -9.30
N GLY A 52 12.17 -4.22 -9.02
CA GLY A 52 12.18 -5.62 -9.44
C GLY A 52 11.79 -5.80 -10.91
N ARG A 53 11.28 -7.01 -11.22
CA ARG A 53 10.89 -7.41 -12.58
C ARG A 53 9.96 -6.42 -13.31
N TYR A 54 9.13 -5.71 -12.57
CA TYR A 54 8.13 -4.78 -13.12
C TYR A 54 8.69 -3.37 -13.36
N ASN A 55 9.84 -3.03 -12.78
CA ASN A 55 10.53 -1.73 -12.89
C ASN A 55 9.59 -0.51 -12.82
N LEU A 56 8.63 -0.53 -11.90
CA LEU A 56 7.63 0.54 -11.80
C LEU A 56 8.22 1.88 -11.33
N ALA A 57 9.43 1.90 -10.77
CA ALA A 57 10.08 3.13 -10.32
C ALA A 57 10.23 4.20 -11.41
N GLY A 58 10.31 3.77 -12.68
CA GLY A 58 10.38 4.67 -13.84
C GLY A 58 9.04 5.21 -14.34
N SER A 59 7.91 4.68 -13.84
CA SER A 59 6.58 5.03 -14.34
C SER A 59 6.20 6.47 -13.99
N ASP A 60 5.40 7.09 -14.86
CA ASP A 60 4.96 8.47 -14.65
C ASP A 60 3.99 8.59 -13.47
N TRP A 61 3.20 7.54 -13.19
CA TRP A 61 2.30 7.54 -12.05
C TRP A 61 3.08 7.57 -10.73
N VAL A 62 4.20 6.83 -10.61
CA VAL A 62 5.04 6.83 -9.40
C VAL A 62 5.60 8.22 -9.13
N LYS A 63 6.11 8.90 -10.17
CA LYS A 63 6.64 10.27 -10.04
C LYS A 63 5.56 11.23 -9.53
N LYS A 64 4.38 11.21 -10.16
CA LYS A 64 3.23 12.03 -9.75
C LYS A 64 2.81 11.72 -8.30
N ALA A 65 2.75 10.44 -7.94
CA ALA A 65 2.41 10.00 -6.60
C ALA A 65 3.41 10.49 -5.55
N GLU A 66 4.72 10.48 -5.85
CA GLU A 66 5.76 11.00 -4.94
C GLU A 66 5.78 12.52 -4.79
N GLU A 67 5.40 13.26 -5.85
CA GLU A 67 5.24 14.71 -5.80
C GLU A 67 4.09 15.10 -4.86
N GLU A 68 3.01 14.34 -4.89
CA GLU A 68 1.81 14.57 -4.10
C GLU A 68 1.91 14.01 -2.67
N ASN A 69 2.54 12.84 -2.51
CA ASN A 69 2.59 12.10 -1.25
C ASN A 69 4.01 12.03 -0.68
N PRO A 70 4.34 12.84 0.35
CA PRO A 70 5.67 12.86 0.94
C PRO A 70 6.08 11.54 1.61
N ILE A 71 5.12 10.66 1.99
CA ILE A 71 5.42 9.33 2.55
C ILE A 71 6.13 8.47 1.50
N LEU A 72 5.63 8.47 0.26
CA LEU A 72 6.19 7.67 -0.83
C LEU A 72 7.63 8.06 -1.15
N ARG A 73 7.89 9.37 -1.17
CA ARG A 73 9.26 9.90 -1.32
C ARG A 73 10.13 9.55 -0.12
N HIS A 74 9.59 9.63 1.09
CA HIS A 74 10.34 9.30 2.31
C HIS A 74 10.72 7.81 2.38
N ALA A 75 9.96 6.92 1.75
CA ALA A 75 10.31 5.51 1.67
C ALA A 75 11.64 5.26 0.94
N TRP A 76 12.06 6.13 0.02
CA TRP A 76 13.39 6.10 -0.62
C TRP A 76 14.53 6.66 0.24
N HIS A 77 14.27 7.14 1.45
CA HIS A 77 15.30 7.75 2.28
C HIS A 77 16.38 6.74 2.71
N MET A 78 17.60 7.22 2.91
CA MET A 78 18.71 6.42 3.41
C MET A 78 18.69 6.40 4.93
N PHE A 79 18.35 5.26 5.54
CA PHE A 79 18.39 5.08 6.99
C PHE A 79 19.72 4.47 7.41
N GLY A 80 20.68 5.35 7.72
CA GLY A 80 22.00 4.94 8.18
C GLY A 80 22.10 4.79 9.70
N THR A 81 23.32 4.56 10.17
CA THR A 81 23.60 4.34 11.59
C THR A 81 24.52 5.39 12.20
N SER A 82 25.15 6.23 11.37
CA SER A 82 25.92 7.36 11.88
C SER A 82 25.00 8.41 12.49
N VAL A 83 25.55 9.22 13.40
CA VAL A 83 24.79 10.29 14.08
C VAL A 83 24.18 11.27 13.07
N GLU A 84 24.94 11.64 12.05
CA GLU A 84 24.49 12.55 10.99
C GLU A 84 23.36 11.96 10.15
N GLU A 85 23.42 10.67 9.83
CA GLU A 85 22.34 9.98 9.11
C GLU A 85 21.07 9.87 9.94
N LEU A 86 21.20 9.58 11.25
CA LEU A 86 20.06 9.56 12.16
C LEU A 86 19.41 10.93 12.30
N GLN A 87 20.20 12.01 12.39
CA GLN A 87 19.70 13.37 12.44
C GLN A 87 18.98 13.76 11.14
N ARG A 88 19.56 13.46 9.97
CA ARG A 88 18.91 13.70 8.67
C ARG A 88 17.62 12.92 8.51
N ALA A 89 17.59 11.65 8.90
CA ALA A 89 16.39 10.83 8.86
C ALA A 89 15.30 11.39 9.80
N SER A 90 15.69 11.83 11.00
CA SER A 90 14.77 12.45 11.96
C SER A 90 14.18 13.77 11.43
N GLN A 91 14.99 14.60 10.78
CA GLN A 91 14.51 15.84 10.15
C GLN A 91 13.55 15.53 8.99
N ALA A 92 13.94 14.64 8.08
CA ALA A 92 13.10 14.26 6.95
C ALA A 92 11.75 13.68 7.40
N ARG A 93 11.74 12.90 8.49
CA ARG A 93 10.51 12.42 9.12
C ARG A 93 9.65 13.57 9.65
N HIS A 94 10.25 14.52 10.36
CA HIS A 94 9.52 15.68 10.88
C HIS A 94 8.89 16.49 9.74
N ASP A 95 9.62 16.68 8.64
CA ASP A 95 9.12 17.38 7.46
C ASP A 95 7.93 16.64 6.83
N VAL A 96 7.97 15.30 6.77
CA VAL A 96 6.85 14.48 6.31
C VAL A 96 5.63 14.65 7.21
N LEU A 97 5.80 14.52 8.53
CA LEU A 97 4.69 14.66 9.48
C LEU A 97 4.07 16.06 9.43
N LYS A 98 4.90 17.10 9.27
CA LYS A 98 4.43 18.46 9.07
C LYS A 98 3.62 18.59 7.78
N ALA A 99 4.13 18.08 6.66
CA ALA A 99 3.42 18.11 5.39
C ALA A 99 2.09 17.34 5.43
N LEU A 100 2.03 16.19 6.12
CA LEU A 100 0.78 15.42 6.27
C LEU A 100 -0.30 16.19 7.05
N ARG A 101 0.11 16.96 8.07
CA ARG A 101 -0.80 17.85 8.79
C ARG A 101 -1.31 18.99 7.91
N GLU A 102 -0.49 19.48 7.00
CA GLU A 102 -0.86 20.58 6.08
C GLU A 102 -1.77 20.10 4.93
N ILE A 103 -1.53 18.90 4.38
CA ILE A 103 -2.27 18.37 3.23
C ILE A 103 -3.68 17.92 3.64
N ASP A 104 -3.79 17.10 4.68
CA ASP A 104 -5.03 16.39 5.01
C ASP A 104 -5.43 16.56 6.49
N GLY A 105 -4.78 17.47 7.23
CA GLY A 105 -5.05 17.64 8.67
C GLY A 105 -4.71 16.40 9.50
N LEU A 106 -3.87 15.50 8.97
CA LEU A 106 -3.65 14.18 9.54
C LEU A 106 -2.78 14.27 10.79
N ASP A 107 -3.37 14.03 11.96
CA ASP A 107 -2.64 13.68 13.19
C ASP A 107 -2.72 12.16 13.43
N ILE A 108 -2.48 11.40 12.37
CA ILE A 108 -2.55 9.94 12.39
C ILE A 108 -1.32 9.38 13.12
N THR A 109 -1.54 8.42 14.02
CA THR A 109 -0.45 7.76 14.76
C THR A 109 -0.40 6.25 14.55
N SER A 110 -1.50 5.62 14.12
CA SER A 110 -1.57 4.18 13.91
C SER A 110 -1.21 3.79 12.46
N PHE A 111 -0.66 2.59 12.31
CA PHE A 111 -0.42 2.02 10.97
C PHE A 111 -1.72 1.81 10.19
N ASN A 112 -2.80 1.42 10.89
CA ASN A 112 -4.10 1.16 10.27
C ASN A 112 -4.60 2.41 9.55
N GLU A 113 -4.69 3.51 10.27
CA GLU A 113 -5.13 4.79 9.73
C GLU A 113 -4.20 5.31 8.62
N MET A 114 -2.87 5.12 8.74
CA MET A 114 -1.95 5.63 7.72
C MET A 114 -2.06 4.90 6.39
N HIS A 115 -2.13 3.57 6.40
CA HIS A 115 -2.16 2.83 5.14
C HIS A 115 -3.51 2.93 4.43
N THR A 116 -4.59 3.31 5.13
CA THR A 116 -5.92 3.54 4.55
C THR A 116 -6.30 5.02 4.43
N CYS A 117 -5.40 5.96 4.74
CA CYS A 117 -5.75 7.38 4.62
C CYS A 117 -5.97 7.77 3.16
N ASP A 118 -6.78 8.81 2.93
CA ASP A 118 -7.14 9.28 1.60
C ASP A 118 -5.91 9.57 0.72
N LEU A 119 -4.84 10.13 1.29
CA LEU A 119 -3.57 10.33 0.57
C LEU A 119 -2.98 9.03 0.03
N MET A 120 -2.87 7.99 0.86
CA MET A 120 -2.32 6.70 0.42
C MET A 120 -3.27 5.99 -0.55
N CYS A 121 -4.57 6.08 -0.31
CA CYS A 121 -5.60 5.52 -1.18
C CYS A 121 -5.53 6.15 -2.58
N ARG A 122 -5.53 7.48 -2.69
CA ARG A 122 -5.53 8.17 -3.98
C ARG A 122 -4.20 8.09 -4.74
N THR A 123 -3.06 8.14 -4.04
CA THR A 123 -1.75 8.23 -4.70
C THR A 123 -1.11 6.88 -4.96
N PHE A 124 -1.36 5.87 -4.13
CA PHE A 124 -0.63 4.60 -4.20
C PHE A 124 -1.55 3.40 -4.40
N TRP A 125 -2.57 3.24 -3.57
CA TRP A 125 -3.36 2.00 -3.55
C TRP A 125 -4.45 1.90 -4.63
N SER A 126 -4.79 3.02 -5.26
CA SER A 126 -5.71 3.11 -6.38
C SER A 126 -5.08 2.70 -7.72
N GLN A 127 -3.75 2.58 -7.75
CA GLN A 127 -3.02 2.34 -8.99
C GLN A 127 -3.34 0.95 -9.53
N HIS A 128 -3.43 0.84 -10.85
CA HIS A 128 -3.84 -0.38 -11.53
C HIS A 128 -2.99 -1.60 -11.11
N ASP A 129 -1.67 -1.41 -10.94
CA ASP A 129 -0.72 -2.43 -10.49
C ASP A 129 -1.06 -3.05 -9.11
N PHE A 130 -1.92 -2.40 -8.31
CA PHE A 130 -2.35 -2.85 -6.99
C PHE A 130 -3.87 -3.04 -6.85
N SER A 131 -4.63 -2.83 -7.92
CA SER A 131 -6.09 -3.02 -7.91
C SER A 131 -6.45 -4.50 -7.99
N LEU A 132 -7.43 -4.94 -7.20
CA LEU A 132 -7.95 -6.31 -7.30
C LEU A 132 -8.86 -6.50 -8.52
N TYR A 133 -9.35 -5.41 -9.09
CA TYR A 133 -10.37 -5.42 -10.14
C TYR A 133 -9.90 -4.69 -11.38
N ASP A 134 -10.35 -5.20 -12.52
CA ASP A 134 -10.35 -4.45 -13.76
C ASP A 134 -11.35 -3.29 -13.64
N PRO A 135 -11.30 -2.28 -14.53
CA PRO A 135 -12.26 -1.19 -14.51
C PRO A 135 -13.72 -1.71 -14.49
N ARG A 136 -14.55 -1.16 -13.60
CA ARG A 136 -15.95 -1.58 -13.42
C ARG A 136 -16.77 -1.23 -14.66
N HIS A 137 -17.64 -2.13 -15.07
CA HIS A 137 -18.60 -1.87 -16.15
C HIS A 137 -20.02 -1.95 -15.62
N SER A 138 -20.84 -0.94 -15.90
CA SER A 138 -22.30 -1.08 -15.86
C SER A 138 -22.72 -2.10 -16.92
N LEU A 139 -23.79 -2.88 -16.69
CA LEU A 139 -24.27 -3.87 -17.67
C LEU A 139 -25.44 -3.36 -18.53
N ASP A 140 -26.14 -2.31 -18.10
CA ASP A 140 -27.27 -1.75 -18.85
C ASP A 140 -27.34 -0.21 -18.72
N PRO A 141 -26.78 0.54 -19.70
CA PRO A 141 -25.98 0.05 -20.84
C PRO A 141 -24.61 -0.50 -20.40
N PHE A 142 -23.97 -1.28 -21.29
CA PHE A 142 -22.61 -1.77 -21.08
C PHE A 142 -21.59 -0.64 -21.26
N GLU A 143 -21.27 0.04 -20.17
CA GLU A 143 -20.42 1.23 -20.17
C GLU A 143 -19.39 1.16 -19.04
N LEU A 144 -18.21 1.73 -19.31
CA LEU A 144 -17.18 1.92 -18.31
C LEU A 144 -17.71 2.87 -17.23
N ASP A 145 -17.69 2.41 -15.99
CA ASP A 145 -18.09 3.19 -14.84
C ASP A 145 -16.85 3.69 -14.09
N GLU A 146 -16.73 5.02 -13.98
CA GLU A 146 -15.55 5.66 -13.41
C GLU A 146 -15.54 5.52 -11.88
N TRP A 147 -14.56 4.79 -11.35
CA TRP A 147 -14.26 4.77 -9.93
C TRP A 147 -13.40 5.96 -9.55
N LYS A 148 -13.76 6.61 -8.43
CA LYS A 148 -12.83 7.51 -7.76
C LYS A 148 -11.66 6.71 -7.21
N GLU A 149 -10.47 7.30 -7.16
CA GLU A 149 -9.26 6.60 -6.72
C GLU A 149 -9.42 5.97 -5.34
N ASN A 150 -10.08 6.68 -4.41
CA ASN A 150 -10.38 6.15 -3.08
C ASN A 150 -11.29 4.93 -3.14
N GLU A 151 -12.29 4.89 -4.03
CA GLU A 151 -13.16 3.73 -4.16
C GLU A 151 -12.36 2.52 -4.62
N ILE A 152 -11.51 2.67 -5.65
CA ILE A 152 -10.59 1.62 -6.13
C ILE A 152 -9.76 1.05 -4.97
N ALA A 153 -9.14 1.94 -4.19
CA ALA A 153 -8.30 1.54 -3.07
C ALA A 153 -9.10 0.83 -1.97
N HIS A 154 -10.34 1.26 -1.68
CA HIS A 154 -11.14 0.66 -0.61
C HIS A 154 -11.70 -0.71 -0.97
N VAL A 155 -12.18 -0.88 -2.21
CA VAL A 155 -12.70 -2.17 -2.69
C VAL A 155 -11.57 -3.17 -2.91
N SER A 156 -10.37 -2.70 -3.27
CA SER A 156 -9.17 -3.52 -3.43
C SER A 156 -8.50 -3.94 -2.10
N LEU A 157 -9.11 -3.64 -0.95
CA LEU A 157 -8.69 -4.12 0.36
C LEU A 157 -9.62 -5.26 0.81
N LEU A 158 -9.11 -6.49 0.82
CA LEU A 158 -9.84 -7.62 1.36
C LEU A 158 -9.94 -7.48 2.89
N ARG A 159 -11.14 -7.70 3.43
CA ARG A 159 -11.39 -7.65 4.87
C ARG A 159 -11.90 -9.00 5.36
N LEU A 160 -11.01 -9.74 6.02
CA LEU A 160 -11.34 -11.03 6.61
C LEU A 160 -11.62 -10.85 8.10
N ASN A 161 -12.90 -10.67 8.44
CA ASN A 161 -13.33 -10.57 9.83
C ASN A 161 -13.87 -11.92 10.34
N ARG A 162 -13.02 -12.68 11.03
CA ARG A 162 -13.41 -14.00 11.59
C ARG A 162 -14.18 -13.89 12.90
N GLN A 163 -14.31 -12.70 13.48
CA GLN A 163 -15.21 -12.48 14.62
C GLN A 163 -16.67 -12.42 14.16
N GLU A 164 -16.93 -11.71 13.06
CA GLU A 164 -18.27 -11.60 12.47
C GLU A 164 -18.65 -12.84 11.65
N ASN A 165 -17.68 -13.44 10.95
CA ASN A 165 -17.88 -14.60 10.12
C ASN A 165 -16.95 -15.75 10.53
N PRO A 166 -17.20 -16.41 11.68
CA PRO A 166 -16.39 -17.55 12.10
C PRO A 166 -16.36 -18.64 11.03
N GLY A 167 -15.16 -19.06 10.65
CA GLY A 167 -14.95 -20.11 9.64
C GLY A 167 -14.86 -19.62 8.19
N GLN A 168 -15.08 -18.33 7.91
CA GLN A 168 -14.79 -17.79 6.58
C GLN A 168 -13.29 -17.94 6.27
N THR A 169 -12.98 -18.52 5.11
CA THR A 169 -11.62 -18.64 4.60
C THR A 169 -11.26 -17.43 3.73
N LEU A 170 -9.96 -17.18 3.53
CA LEU A 170 -9.50 -16.14 2.61
C LEU A 170 -9.96 -16.41 1.17
N GLN A 171 -9.88 -17.67 0.71
CA GLN A 171 -10.35 -18.02 -0.63
C GLN A 171 -11.86 -17.76 -0.80
N ALA A 172 -12.69 -18.13 0.17
CA ALA A 172 -14.12 -17.88 0.10
C ALA A 172 -14.47 -16.38 0.16
N LEU A 173 -13.59 -15.53 0.70
CA LEU A 173 -13.71 -14.09 0.62
C LEU A 173 -13.39 -13.60 -0.81
N VAL A 174 -12.29 -14.07 -1.38
CA VAL A 174 -11.85 -13.74 -2.76
C VAL A 174 -12.89 -14.16 -3.80
N ASP A 175 -13.41 -15.39 -3.70
CA ASP A 175 -14.41 -15.91 -4.64
C ASP A 175 -15.70 -15.06 -4.65
N LYS A 176 -16.02 -14.42 -3.52
CA LYS A 176 -17.17 -13.53 -3.38
C LYS A 176 -16.90 -12.09 -3.82
N SER A 177 -15.64 -11.73 -4.10
CA SER A 177 -15.27 -10.38 -4.53
C SER A 177 -15.61 -10.12 -6.00
N TYR A 178 -15.71 -11.15 -6.81
CA TYR A 178 -15.86 -11.03 -8.27
C TYR A 178 -17.24 -11.45 -8.76
N GLY A 179 -17.64 -10.93 -9.92
CA GLY A 179 -18.90 -11.28 -10.57
C GLY A 179 -19.79 -10.06 -10.80
N ILE A 180 -21.10 -10.29 -10.82
CA ILE A 180 -22.10 -9.26 -11.08
C ILE A 180 -22.76 -8.86 -9.76
N PHE A 181 -22.78 -7.57 -9.48
CA PHE A 181 -23.36 -7.00 -8.26
C PHE A 181 -24.40 -5.93 -8.59
N ASP A 182 -25.52 -5.97 -7.90
CA ASP A 182 -26.56 -4.95 -8.00
C ASP A 182 -26.33 -3.87 -6.93
N ILE A 183 -26.11 -2.64 -7.37
CA ILE A 183 -25.87 -1.47 -6.51
C ILE A 183 -26.83 -0.36 -6.97
N ASP A 184 -27.66 0.12 -6.05
CA ASP A 184 -28.65 1.17 -6.31
C ASP A 184 -29.53 0.93 -7.54
N GLY A 185 -29.90 -0.34 -7.78
CA GLY A 185 -30.75 -0.76 -8.90
C GLY A 185 -30.04 -0.87 -10.25
N ARG A 186 -28.71 -0.78 -10.28
CA ARG A 186 -27.88 -1.02 -11.47
C ARG A 186 -26.98 -2.23 -11.26
N SER A 187 -26.84 -3.05 -12.30
CA SER A 187 -25.95 -4.22 -12.28
C SER A 187 -24.57 -3.84 -12.80
N PHE A 188 -23.54 -4.23 -12.07
CA PHE A 188 -22.15 -3.94 -12.38
C PHE A 188 -21.31 -5.21 -12.44
N LEU A 189 -20.41 -5.30 -13.41
CA LEU A 189 -19.41 -6.35 -13.51
C LEU A 189 -18.12 -5.94 -12.79
N TYR A 190 -17.72 -6.76 -11.83
CA TYR A 190 -16.45 -6.70 -11.12
C TYR A 190 -15.56 -7.83 -11.62
N GLY A 191 -14.77 -7.54 -12.66
CA GLY A 191 -13.81 -8.48 -13.25
C GLY A 191 -12.54 -8.57 -12.41
N PRO A 192 -11.89 -9.75 -12.35
CA PRO A 192 -10.62 -9.91 -11.66
C PRO A 192 -9.49 -9.19 -12.40
N HIS A 193 -8.63 -8.52 -11.65
CA HIS A 193 -7.32 -8.07 -12.12
C HIS A 193 -6.21 -8.91 -11.47
N MET A 194 -4.99 -8.79 -11.98
CA MET A 194 -3.79 -9.47 -11.47
C MET A 194 -2.88 -8.47 -10.74
N PRO A 195 -3.22 -8.02 -9.52
CA PRO A 195 -2.39 -7.10 -8.77
C PRO A 195 -1.05 -7.73 -8.40
N LEU A 196 -0.04 -6.87 -8.30
CA LEU A 196 1.28 -7.25 -7.80
C LEU A 196 1.28 -7.48 -6.28
N ILE A 197 0.30 -6.90 -5.57
CA ILE A 197 0.09 -7.05 -4.13
C ILE A 197 -1.40 -7.17 -3.85
N VAL A 198 -1.77 -8.17 -3.05
CA VAL A 198 -3.08 -8.24 -2.42
C VAL A 198 -2.99 -7.69 -1.00
N ARG A 199 -3.85 -6.72 -0.67
CA ARG A 199 -3.96 -6.19 0.69
C ARG A 199 -5.07 -6.90 1.45
N LEU A 200 -4.76 -7.30 2.67
CA LEU A 200 -5.67 -8.00 3.57
C LEU A 200 -5.67 -7.35 4.95
N GLU A 201 -6.84 -6.87 5.37
CA GLU A 201 -7.14 -6.53 6.75
C GLU A 201 -7.74 -7.77 7.43
N TYR A 202 -7.06 -8.29 8.46
CA TYR A 202 -7.43 -9.53 9.12
C TYR A 202 -7.80 -9.29 10.59
N THR A 203 -9.04 -9.58 10.94
CA THR A 203 -9.53 -9.58 12.32
C THR A 203 -9.65 -11.04 12.79
N PRO A 204 -8.80 -11.50 13.70
CA PRO A 204 -8.83 -12.88 14.18
C PRO A 204 -10.02 -13.15 15.10
N ASP A 205 -10.48 -14.40 15.09
CA ASP A 205 -11.37 -14.93 16.12
C ASP A 205 -10.59 -15.13 17.44
N ALA A 206 -11.28 -15.03 18.58
CA ALA A 206 -10.69 -15.15 19.91
C ALA A 206 -10.02 -16.52 20.17
N SER A 207 -10.50 -17.57 19.51
CA SER A 207 -10.11 -18.97 19.68
C SER A 207 -9.15 -19.49 18.60
N THR A 208 -9.21 -18.98 17.37
CA THR A 208 -8.31 -19.42 16.28
C THR A 208 -7.73 -18.26 15.47
N ARG A 209 -6.40 -18.20 15.42
CA ARG A 209 -5.64 -17.31 14.54
C ARG A 209 -5.09 -18.08 13.35
N LEU A 210 -5.27 -17.53 12.15
CA LEU A 210 -4.63 -18.03 10.95
C LEU A 210 -3.13 -17.72 11.02
N SER A 211 -2.30 -18.66 10.55
CA SER A 211 -0.87 -18.42 10.39
C SER A 211 -0.61 -17.51 9.18
N PHE A 212 0.59 -16.94 9.09
CA PHE A 212 0.99 -16.20 7.88
C PHE A 212 0.95 -17.09 6.62
N ASP A 213 1.28 -18.38 6.76
CA ASP A 213 1.22 -19.34 5.65
C ASP A 213 -0.21 -19.53 5.15
N ASP A 214 -1.20 -19.54 6.04
CA ASP A 214 -2.62 -19.62 5.65
C ASP A 214 -3.10 -18.36 4.94
N LEU A 215 -2.52 -17.20 5.26
CA LEU A 215 -2.90 -15.89 4.71
C LEU A 215 -2.20 -15.55 3.39
N ARG A 216 -1.12 -16.26 3.03
CA ARG A 216 -0.40 -16.03 1.76
C ARG A 216 -0.82 -16.96 0.62
N VAL A 217 -1.67 -17.94 0.92
CA VAL A 217 -2.20 -18.88 -0.08
C VAL A 217 -3.59 -18.41 -0.49
N LEU A 218 -3.67 -17.82 -1.67
CA LEU A 218 -4.92 -17.43 -2.32
C LEU A 218 -4.79 -17.60 -3.84
N GLY A 219 -5.89 -17.98 -4.49
CA GLY A 219 -6.03 -17.98 -5.93
C GLY A 219 -6.92 -16.82 -6.36
N LEU A 220 -6.42 -15.95 -7.23
CA LEU A 220 -7.26 -15.01 -7.97
C LEU A 220 -7.79 -15.73 -9.23
N PRO A 221 -9.05 -15.49 -9.64
CA PRO A 221 -9.66 -16.13 -10.81
C PRO A 221 -8.96 -15.83 -12.13
#